data_AF-A0A949N5U8-F1
#
_entry.id   AF-A0A949N5U8-F1
#
_cell.length_a   1.000
_cell.length_b   1.000
_cell.length_c   1.000
_cell.angle_alpha   90.00
_cell.angle_beta   90.00
_cell.angle_gamma   90.00
#
_symmetry.space_group_name_H-M   'P 1'
#
loop_
_entity.id
_entity.type
_entity.pdbx_description
1 polymer ?
#
loop_
_entity_poly.entity_id
_entity_poly.type
_entity_poly.pdbx_seq_one_letter_code
_entity_poly.pdbx_strand_id
1 'polypeptide(L)'
;MAIHEHNSEEIQLKIQALADNELPEKEIGPVLEAVQGSYEYREEYAELLRLKKRLSGVVGKGPGSDWVLASERSITRKLFRGVGSVFFIGSYLALLGVAVVTLFQDSDVPIYVSILVGVGILGLVVLLGTAIADRVRESRTDKYRGVIR
;
A
#
# COMPACT_ATOMS: atom_id res chain seq x y z
N MET A 1 12.49 -8.58 -49.23
CA MET A 1 13.13 -9.09 -48.00
C MET A 1 12.33 -8.68 -46.76
N ALA A 2 11.92 -7.42 -46.62
CA ALA A 2 11.14 -6.91 -45.47
C ALA A 2 9.76 -7.57 -45.19
N ILE A 3 9.08 -8.16 -46.19
CA ILE A 3 7.74 -8.77 -46.00
C ILE A 3 7.81 -10.11 -45.25
N HIS A 4 8.90 -10.87 -45.41
CA HIS A 4 9.08 -12.15 -44.73
C HIS A 4 9.49 -11.98 -43.26
N GLU A 5 10.22 -10.91 -42.96
CA GLU A 5 10.69 -10.55 -41.61
C GLU A 5 9.50 -10.19 -40.70
N HIS A 6 8.60 -9.33 -41.20
CA HIS A 6 7.42 -8.88 -40.45
C HIS A 6 6.44 -10.01 -40.11
N ASN A 7 6.36 -11.05 -40.96
CA ASN A 7 5.51 -12.22 -40.71
C ASN A 7 6.13 -13.17 -39.67
N SER A 8 7.47 -13.26 -39.61
CA SER A 8 8.16 -14.09 -38.63
C SER A 8 8.04 -13.51 -37.22
N GLU A 9 8.25 -12.20 -37.07
CA GLU A 9 8.09 -11.50 -35.79
C GLU A 9 6.67 -11.61 -35.24
N GLU A 10 5.66 -11.51 -36.11
CA GLU A 10 4.26 -11.65 -35.71
C GLU A 10 3.95 -13.06 -35.18
N ILE A 11 4.51 -14.09 -35.82
CA ILE A 11 4.35 -15.48 -35.36
C ILE A 11 5.04 -15.69 -34.02
N GLN A 12 6.24 -15.13 -33.81
CA GLN A 12 6.96 -15.21 -32.53
C GLN A 12 6.16 -14.59 -31.38
N LEU A 13 5.59 -13.40 -31.58
CA LEU A 13 4.71 -12.75 -30.61
C LEU A 13 3.49 -13.62 -30.28
N LYS A 14 2.90 -14.26 -31.28
CA LYS A 14 1.77 -15.17 -31.09
C LYS A 14 2.15 -16.45 -30.35
N ILE A 15 3.37 -16.96 -30.53
CA ILE A 15 3.91 -18.10 -29.78
C ILE A 15 4.09 -17.73 -28.30
N GLN A 16 4.56 -16.51 -28.00
CA GLN A 16 4.64 -16.00 -26.62
C GLN A 16 3.25 -15.90 -25.97
N ALA A 17 2.29 -15.29 -26.66
CA ALA A 17 0.92 -15.20 -26.20
C ALA A 17 0.27 -16.59 -26.00
N LEU A 18 0.61 -17.56 -26.85
CA LEU A 18 0.18 -18.95 -26.69
C LEU A 18 0.77 -19.58 -25.42
N ALA A 19 2.05 -19.36 -25.14
CA ALA A 19 2.71 -19.88 -23.94
C ALA A 19 2.12 -19.29 -22.64
N ASP A 20 1.64 -18.05 -22.67
CA ASP A 20 1.01 -17.36 -21.54
C ASP A 20 -0.51 -17.58 -21.42
N ASN A 21 -1.12 -18.31 -22.37
CA ASN A 21 -2.57 -18.50 -22.51
C ASN A 21 -3.36 -17.19 -22.75
N GLU A 22 -2.74 -16.20 -23.41
CA GLU A 22 -3.37 -14.91 -23.75
C GLU A 22 -3.85 -14.85 -25.21
N LEU A 23 -3.59 -15.90 -25.99
CA LEU A 23 -3.96 -15.96 -27.40
C LEU A 23 -5.48 -16.19 -27.60
N PRO A 24 -6.17 -15.42 -28.47
CA PRO A 24 -7.59 -15.64 -28.76
C PRO A 24 -7.85 -17.02 -29.37
N GLU A 25 -8.98 -17.68 -29.01
CA GLU A 25 -9.31 -19.05 -29.47
C GLU A 25 -9.22 -19.23 -30.99
N LYS A 26 -9.66 -18.22 -31.75
CA LYS A 26 -9.63 -18.21 -33.22
C LYS A 26 -8.21 -18.24 -33.82
N GLU A 27 -7.20 -17.84 -33.05
CA GLU A 27 -5.80 -17.73 -33.49
C GLU A 27 -4.94 -18.92 -33.03
N ILE A 28 -5.43 -19.73 -32.09
CA ILE A 28 -4.71 -20.89 -31.57
C ILE A 28 -4.41 -21.88 -32.69
N GLY A 29 -5.40 -22.27 -33.50
CA GLY A 29 -5.24 -23.24 -34.58
C GLY A 29 -4.13 -22.88 -35.58
N PRO A 30 -4.19 -21.68 -36.21
CA PRO A 30 -3.16 -21.22 -37.15
C PRO A 30 -1.75 -21.14 -36.56
N VAL A 31 -1.62 -20.69 -35.31
CA VAL A 31 -0.32 -20.59 -34.64
C VAL A 31 0.23 -21.97 -34.30
N LEU A 32 -0.64 -22.91 -33.89
CA LEU A 32 -0.23 -24.28 -33.64
C LEU A 32 0.26 -24.98 -34.91
N GLU A 33 -0.39 -24.73 -36.04
CA GLU A 33 0.03 -25.22 -37.35
C GLU A 33 1.39 -24.64 -37.76
N ALA A 34 1.61 -23.33 -37.55
CA ALA A 34 2.91 -22.70 -37.79
C ALA A 34 4.01 -23.30 -36.91
N VAL A 35 3.72 -23.53 -35.61
CA VAL A 35 4.64 -24.22 -34.70
C VAL A 35 4.91 -25.63 -35.19
N GLN A 36 3.92 -26.40 -35.63
CA GLN A 36 4.16 -27.76 -36.14
C GLN A 36 4.97 -27.78 -37.44
N GLY A 37 4.80 -26.77 -38.29
CA GLY A 37 5.41 -26.66 -39.62
C GLY A 37 6.87 -26.22 -39.62
N SER A 38 7.37 -25.55 -38.57
CA SER A 38 8.75 -25.05 -38.50
C SER A 38 9.52 -25.65 -37.32
N TYR A 39 10.78 -26.02 -37.54
CA TYR A 39 11.65 -26.46 -36.43
C TYR A 39 11.94 -25.32 -35.45
N GLU A 40 12.19 -24.11 -35.95
CA GLU A 40 12.54 -22.92 -35.17
C GLU A 40 11.44 -22.55 -34.17
N TYR A 41 10.18 -22.52 -34.62
CA TYR A 41 9.03 -22.18 -33.77
C TYR A 41 8.73 -23.26 -32.71
N ARG A 42 9.04 -24.54 -32.97
CA ARG A 42 8.93 -25.60 -31.95
C ARG A 42 9.94 -25.42 -30.83
N GLU A 43 11.17 -25.05 -31.20
CA GLU A 43 12.24 -24.84 -30.24
C GLU A 43 11.91 -23.64 -29.34
N GLU A 44 11.51 -22.52 -29.92
CA GLU A 44 11.10 -21.32 -29.19
C GLU A 44 9.94 -21.59 -28.22
N TYR A 45 8.87 -22.25 -28.69
CA TYR A 45 7.75 -22.62 -27.83
C TYR A 45 8.18 -23.56 -26.68
N ALA A 46 9.06 -24.53 -26.97
CA ALA A 46 9.58 -25.44 -25.96
C ALA A 46 10.45 -24.72 -24.91
N GLU A 47 11.23 -23.71 -25.30
CA GLU A 47 12.00 -22.88 -24.38
C GLU A 47 11.10 -22.06 -23.45
N LEU A 48 10.05 -21.43 -23.99
CA LEU A 48 9.08 -20.67 -23.19
C LEU A 48 8.38 -21.56 -22.16
N LEU A 49 7.96 -22.77 -22.54
CA LEU A 49 7.37 -23.73 -21.60
C LEU A 49 8.35 -24.15 -20.49
N ARG A 50 9.63 -24.34 -20.82
CA ARG A 50 10.67 -24.65 -19.83
C ARG A 50 10.91 -23.47 -18.88
N LEU A 51 10.93 -22.25 -19.39
CA LEU A 51 11.07 -21.03 -18.58
C LEU A 51 9.88 -20.88 -17.63
N LYS A 52 8.65 -21.00 -18.13
CA LYS A 52 7.41 -20.96 -17.33
C LYS A 52 7.44 -21.98 -16.20
N LYS A 53 7.88 -23.22 -16.49
CA LYS A 53 8.04 -24.27 -15.47
C LYS A 53 9.08 -23.91 -14.41
N ARG A 54 10.21 -23.33 -14.79
CA ARG A 54 11.24 -22.87 -13.83
C ARG A 54 10.72 -21.72 -12.97
N LEU A 55 10.05 -20.75 -13.58
CA LEU A 55 9.47 -19.60 -12.87
C LEU A 55 8.32 -20.01 -11.94
N SER A 56 7.50 -21.00 -12.30
CA SER A 56 6.42 -21.50 -11.44
C SER A 56 6.91 -22.05 -10.09
N GLY A 57 8.18 -22.47 -10.00
CA GLY A 57 8.80 -22.86 -8.72
C GLY A 57 9.41 -21.69 -7.93
N VAL A 58 9.66 -20.56 -8.59
CA VAL A 58 10.29 -19.35 -8.01
C VAL A 58 9.25 -18.32 -7.58
N VAL A 59 8.02 -18.39 -8.10
CA VAL A 59 6.86 -17.69 -7.53
C VAL A 59 6.51 -18.36 -6.21
N GLY A 60 7.33 -18.07 -5.19
CA GLY A 60 7.02 -18.36 -3.80
C GLY A 60 5.63 -17.82 -3.51
N LYS A 61 4.83 -18.61 -2.79
CA LYS A 61 3.46 -18.27 -2.39
C LYS A 61 3.41 -16.79 -2.02
N GLY A 62 2.81 -15.97 -2.90
CA GLY A 62 2.54 -14.58 -2.59
C GLY A 62 1.83 -14.53 -1.25
N PRO A 63 2.03 -13.47 -0.44
CA PRO A 63 1.42 -13.40 0.86
C PRO A 63 -0.10 -13.49 0.68
N GLY A 64 -0.66 -14.65 1.03
CA GLY A 64 -2.07 -14.96 0.78
C GLY A 64 -2.97 -13.95 1.47
N SER A 65 -4.24 -13.86 1.09
CA SER A 65 -5.23 -12.96 1.70
C SER A 65 -5.21 -12.94 3.23
N ASP A 66 -4.77 -14.04 3.86
CA ASP A 66 -4.64 -14.23 5.30
C ASP A 66 -3.44 -13.53 5.95
N TRP A 67 -2.44 -13.09 5.18
CA TRP A 67 -1.27 -12.39 5.73
C TRP A 67 -1.66 -11.03 6.34
N VAL A 68 -2.62 -10.35 5.73
CA VAL A 68 -3.16 -9.06 6.21
C VAL A 68 -3.90 -9.29 7.53
N LEU A 69 -4.72 -10.34 7.60
CA LEU A 69 -5.48 -10.73 8.80
C LEU A 69 -4.56 -11.19 9.95
N ALA A 70 -3.46 -11.89 9.64
CA ALA A 70 -2.46 -12.29 10.62
C ALA A 70 -1.64 -11.09 11.14
N SER A 71 -1.32 -10.12 10.28
CA SER A 71 -0.60 -8.90 10.65
C SER A 71 -1.41 -8.01 11.61
N GLU A 72 -2.73 -7.99 11.46
CA GLU A 72 -3.66 -7.22 12.30
C GLU A 72 -3.77 -7.76 13.74
N ARG A 73 -3.45 -9.05 13.97
CA ARG A 73 -3.45 -9.66 15.31
C ARG A 73 -2.20 -9.38 16.14
N SER A 74 -1.21 -8.66 15.61
CA SER A 74 0.00 -8.34 16.38
C SER A 74 -0.33 -7.41 17.56
N ILE A 75 -0.42 -7.99 18.75
CA ILE A 75 -0.60 -7.30 20.05
C ILE A 75 0.44 -6.19 20.20
N THR A 76 1.65 -6.40 19.66
CA THR A 76 2.73 -5.41 19.59
C THR A 76 2.29 -4.14 18.86
N ARG A 77 1.59 -4.22 17.71
CA ARG A 77 1.15 -3.04 16.96
C ARG A 77 0.07 -2.25 17.71
N LYS A 78 -0.83 -2.92 18.45
CA LYS A 78 -1.79 -2.24 19.34
C LYS A 78 -1.10 -1.55 20.52
N LEU A 79 -0.11 -2.20 21.12
CA LEU A 79 0.65 -1.64 22.26
C LEU A 79 1.51 -0.44 21.82
N PHE A 80 2.29 -0.59 20.74
CA PHE A 80 3.13 0.48 20.20
C PHE A 80 2.31 1.65 19.70
N ARG A 81 1.12 1.41 19.11
CA ARG A 81 0.25 2.51 18.68
C ARG A 81 -0.35 3.26 19.87
N GLY A 82 -0.74 2.58 20.95
CA GLY A 82 -1.26 3.23 22.15
C GLY A 82 -0.18 4.00 22.91
N VAL A 83 0.90 3.32 23.28
CA VAL A 83 1.99 3.89 24.06
C VAL A 83 2.72 4.98 23.27
N GLY A 84 3.06 4.71 22.01
CA GLY A 84 3.73 5.68 21.15
C GLY A 84 2.92 6.97 20.94
N SER A 85 1.59 6.84 20.78
CA SER A 85 0.73 8.03 20.65
C SER A 85 0.68 8.85 21.94
N VAL A 86 0.63 8.20 23.11
CA VAL A 86 0.62 8.91 24.40
C VAL A 86 1.95 9.65 24.61
N PHE A 87 3.09 9.03 24.33
CA PHE A 87 4.39 9.70 24.44
C PHE A 87 4.54 10.85 23.44
N PHE A 88 4.07 10.68 22.21
CA PHE A 88 4.15 11.71 21.18
C PHE A 88 3.25 12.92 21.49
N ILE A 89 2.01 12.67 21.91
CA ILE A 89 1.09 13.74 22.33
C ILE A 89 1.59 14.40 23.62
N GLY A 90 2.03 13.58 24.58
CA GLY A 90 2.57 14.03 25.86
C GLY A 90 3.80 14.92 25.71
N SER A 91 4.72 14.60 24.80
CA SER A 91 5.91 15.42 24.56
C SER A 91 5.55 16.78 23.97
N TYR A 92 4.63 16.83 23.01
CA TYR A 92 4.13 18.09 22.45
C TYR A 92 3.39 18.94 23.49
N LEU A 93 2.56 18.32 24.34
CA LEU A 93 1.88 19.04 25.42
C LEU A 93 2.88 19.57 26.46
N ALA A 94 3.92 18.81 26.80
CA ALA A 94 4.98 19.27 27.70
C ALA A 94 5.75 20.46 27.12
N LEU A 95 6.15 20.39 25.85
CA LEU A 95 6.82 21.50 25.15
C LEU A 95 5.93 22.74 25.10
N LEU A 96 4.65 22.56 24.79
CA LEU A 96 3.68 23.65 24.77
C LEU A 96 3.51 24.27 26.16
N GLY A 97 3.46 23.45 27.20
CA GLY A 97 3.42 23.92 28.59
C GLY A 97 4.66 24.74 28.97
N VAL A 98 5.85 24.26 28.63
CA VAL A 98 7.11 24.99 28.85
C VAL A 98 7.08 26.33 28.11
N ALA A 99 6.74 26.33 26.82
CA ALA A 99 6.67 27.54 26.00
C ALA A 99 5.70 28.57 26.58
N VAL A 100 4.53 28.13 27.06
CA VAL A 100 3.56 28.99 27.75
C VAL A 100 4.17 29.58 29.02
N VAL A 101 4.72 28.73 29.90
CA VAL A 101 5.29 29.20 31.17
C VAL A 101 6.42 30.21 30.94
N THR A 102 7.33 29.93 30.02
CA THR A 102 8.44 30.84 29.70
C THR A 102 7.93 32.17 29.13
N LEU A 103 6.90 32.14 28.27
CA LEU A 103 6.32 33.35 27.67
C LEU A 103 5.66 34.27 28.71
N PHE A 104 5.11 33.70 29.79
CA PHE A 104 4.49 34.47 30.88
C PHE A 104 5.46 34.85 32.00
N GLN A 105 6.65 34.23 32.07
CA GLN A 105 7.69 34.56 33.04
C GLN A 105 8.66 35.63 32.54
N ASP A 106 8.92 35.69 31.23
CA ASP A 106 9.76 36.74 30.66
C ASP A 106 9.04 38.09 30.66
N SER A 107 9.60 39.03 31.42
CA SER A 107 9.05 40.39 31.56
C SER A 107 9.30 41.29 30.33
N ASP A 108 10.12 40.81 29.39
CA ASP A 108 10.48 41.53 28.16
C ASP A 108 9.45 41.35 27.03
N VAL A 109 8.49 40.44 27.19
CA VAL A 109 7.45 40.19 26.20
C VAL A 109 6.28 41.15 26.43
N PRO A 110 5.88 41.94 25.42
CA PRO A 110 4.71 42.80 25.55
C PRO A 110 3.44 41.98 25.81
N ILE A 111 2.64 42.38 26.80
CA ILE A 111 1.49 41.60 27.28
C ILE A 111 0.46 41.25 26.21
N TYR A 112 0.30 42.10 25.19
CA TYR A 112 -0.61 41.84 24.07
C TYR A 112 -0.16 40.63 23.23
N VAL A 113 1.14 40.38 23.11
CA VAL A 113 1.69 39.19 22.42
C VAL A 113 1.34 37.94 23.22
N SER A 114 1.52 37.97 24.54
CA SER A 114 1.21 36.83 25.42
C SER A 114 -0.29 36.49 25.41
N ILE A 115 -1.16 37.51 25.36
CA ILE A 115 -2.62 37.32 25.22
C ILE A 115 -2.95 36.69 23.86
N LEU A 116 -2.39 37.22 22.76
CA LEU A 116 -2.64 36.69 21.41
C LEU A 116 -2.24 35.22 21.29
N VAL A 117 -1.02 34.88 21.75
CA VAL A 117 -0.51 33.50 21.75
C VAL A 117 -1.33 32.61 22.68
N GLY A 118 -1.70 33.11 23.87
CA GLY A 118 -2.53 32.37 24.82
C GLY A 118 -3.91 32.01 24.25
N VAL A 119 -4.58 32.96 23.58
CA VAL A 119 -5.88 32.70 22.92
C VAL A 119 -5.71 31.68 21.78
N GLY A 120 -4.64 31.79 20.98
CA GLY A 120 -4.37 30.85 19.90
C GLY A 120 -4.13 29.42 20.40
N ILE A 121 -3.32 29.26 21.44
CA ILE A 121 -3.06 27.97 22.09
C ILE A 121 -4.34 27.40 22.68
N LEU A 122 -5.12 28.22 23.39
CA LEU A 122 -6.38 27.78 24.00
C LEU A 122 -7.37 27.31 22.93
N GLY A 123 -7.50 28.04 21.82
CA GLY A 123 -8.31 27.63 20.68
C GLY A 123 -7.87 26.29 20.10
N LEU A 124 -6.55 26.06 19.95
CA LEU A 124 -6.01 24.80 19.47
C LEU A 124 -6.28 23.64 20.44
N VAL A 125 -6.12 23.86 21.74
CA VAL A 125 -6.42 22.86 22.78
C VAL A 125 -7.90 22.48 22.78
N VAL A 126 -8.80 23.46 22.66
CA VAL A 126 -10.24 23.21 22.57
C VAL A 126 -10.58 22.40 21.32
N LEU A 127 -10.08 22.81 20.15
CA LEU A 127 -10.30 22.09 18.88
C LEU A 127 -9.78 20.65 18.92
N LEU A 128 -8.59 20.44 19.47
CA LEU A 128 -8.02 19.12 19.61
C LEU A 128 -8.84 18.27 20.59
N GLY A 129 -9.26 18.86 21.71
CA GLY A 129 -10.13 18.23 22.69
C GLY A 129 -11.47 17.78 22.09
N THR A 130 -12.12 18.63 21.30
CA THR A 130 -13.38 18.28 20.63
C THR A 130 -13.18 17.18 19.59
N ALA A 131 -12.13 17.25 18.78
CA ALA A 131 -11.82 16.23 17.78
C ALA A 131 -11.54 14.86 18.42
N ILE A 132 -10.79 14.82 19.53
CA ILE A 132 -10.55 13.60 20.30
C ILE A 132 -11.85 13.09 20.91
N ALA A 133 -12.66 13.96 21.51
CA ALA A 133 -13.94 13.58 22.12
C ALA A 133 -14.91 12.97 21.09
N ASP A 134 -15.02 13.59 19.91
CA ASP A 134 -15.84 13.10 18.81
C ASP A 134 -15.33 11.75 18.31
N ARG A 135 -14.01 11.61 18.14
CA ARG A 135 -13.40 10.34 17.72
C ARG A 135 -13.61 9.22 18.73
N VAL A 136 -13.51 9.52 20.03
CA VAL A 136 -13.77 8.56 21.09
C VAL A 136 -15.25 8.16 21.10
N ARG A 137 -16.16 9.13 20.94
CA ARG A 137 -17.60 8.88 20.88
C ARG A 137 -17.95 7.98 19.70
N GLU A 138 -17.45 8.31 18.50
CA GLU A 138 -17.61 7.52 17.27
C GLU A 138 -17.10 6.09 17.46
N SER A 139 -15.91 5.93 18.05
CA SER A 139 -15.32 4.61 18.31
C SER A 139 -16.14 3.72 19.26
N ARG A 140 -16.97 4.32 20.12
CA ARG A 140 -17.86 3.60 21.05
C ARG A 140 -19.20 3.25 20.41
N THR A 141 -19.73 4.07 19.50
CA THR A 141 -21.03 3.88 18.85
C THR A 141 -20.95 3.22 17.47
N ASP A 142 -19.77 2.80 17.03
CA ASP A 142 -19.59 2.15 15.74
C ASP A 142 -20.32 0.79 15.67
N LYS A 143 -21.47 0.81 14.98
CA LYS A 143 -22.37 -0.33 14.75
C LYS A 143 -21.74 -1.43 13.88
N TYR A 144 -20.67 -1.13 13.16
CA TYR A 144 -19.99 -2.08 12.26
C TYR A 144 -18.81 -2.81 12.90
N ARG A 145 -18.55 -2.57 14.19
CA ARG A 145 -17.50 -3.22 14.98
C ARG A 145 -17.82 -4.69 15.25
N GLY A 146 -17.78 -5.52 14.20
CA GLY A 146 -18.06 -6.96 14.24
C GLY A 146 -18.74 -7.55 13.00
N VAL A 147 -19.08 -6.74 11.99
CA VAL A 147 -19.80 -7.21 10.78
C VAL A 147 -18.84 -7.66 9.66
N ILE A 148 -17.57 -7.24 9.70
CA ILE A 148 -16.52 -7.82 8.84
C ILE A 148 -15.99 -9.05 9.57
N ARG A 149 -16.54 -10.22 9.25
CA ARG A 149 -16.07 -11.54 9.68
C ARG A 149 -15.74 -12.37 8.46
#